data_AF-A0A2E7NAG7-F1
#
_entry.id   AF-A0A2E7NAG7-F1
#
_cell.length_a   1.000
_cell.length_b   1.000
_cell.length_c   1.000
_cell.angle_alpha   90.00
_cell.angle_beta   90.00
_cell.angle_gamma   90.00
#
_symmetry.space_group_name_H-M   'P 1'
#
loop_
_entity.id
_entity.type
_entity.pdbx_description
1 polymer ?
#
loop_
_entity_poly.entity_id
_entity_poly.type
_entity_poly.pdbx_seq_one_letter_code
_entity_poly.pdbx_strand_id
1 'polypeptide(L)'
;MKQPKIKVVGIGGCGNSIVEYLVKSDFNGADFASVDADKEDVKYKKRIESILKEVDVLFLIAGMGGLTGTRVTPSIAKLAKERGIYTSAIVTMPMEMEGKERIEIAEKGILELRSHVNSLIELPNTFNFSCKLIKDIPLNDLFCVVNHMASGVIRSLVVPIKTLYCTSFK
;
A
#
# COMPACT_ATOMS: atom_id res chain seq x y z
N MET A 1 -13.27 -16.61 -18.63
CA MET A 1 -13.23 -15.25 -18.04
C MET A 1 -11.81 -14.70 -18.21
N LYS A 2 -11.65 -13.41 -18.55
CA LYS A 2 -10.31 -12.78 -18.69
C LYS A 2 -9.65 -12.69 -17.32
N GLN A 3 -8.33 -12.92 -17.23
CA GLN A 3 -7.61 -12.69 -15.98
C GLN A 3 -7.66 -11.20 -15.58
N PRO A 4 -7.91 -10.88 -14.29
CA PRO A 4 -7.89 -9.50 -13.84
C PRO A 4 -6.47 -8.93 -13.90
N LYS A 5 -6.36 -7.69 -14.36
CA LYS A 5 -5.14 -6.90 -14.30
C LYS A 5 -5.02 -6.31 -12.90
N ILE A 6 -4.11 -6.89 -12.12
CA ILE A 6 -3.86 -6.52 -10.72
C ILE A 6 -2.65 -5.62 -10.66
N LYS A 7 -2.76 -4.48 -9.98
CA LYS A 7 -1.66 -3.54 -9.77
C LYS A 7 -1.46 -3.24 -8.30
N VAL A 8 -0.21 -3.23 -7.85
CA VAL A 8 0.22 -2.85 -6.50
C VAL A 8 1.02 -1.56 -6.62
N VAL A 9 0.58 -0.52 -5.91
CA VAL A 9 1.19 0.82 -5.95
C VAL A 9 1.70 1.19 -4.56
N GLY A 10 3.01 1.34 -4.44
CA GLY A 10 3.66 1.89 -3.26
C GLY A 10 3.64 3.41 -3.32
N ILE A 11 3.33 4.06 -2.20
CA ILE A 11 3.22 5.52 -2.11
C ILE A 11 4.09 6.04 -0.97
N GLY A 12 5.00 6.95 -1.30
CA GLY A 12 6.00 7.49 -0.38
C GLY A 12 7.02 6.44 0.09
N GLY A 13 7.87 6.82 1.04
CA GLY A 13 8.99 5.98 1.48
C GLY A 13 8.60 4.57 1.95
N CYS A 14 7.66 4.46 2.90
CA CYS A 14 7.23 3.16 3.44
C CYS A 14 6.58 2.28 2.35
N GLY A 15 5.64 2.84 1.59
CA GLY A 15 4.96 2.09 0.52
C GLY A 15 5.90 1.62 -0.57
N ASN A 16 6.85 2.48 -0.98
CA ASN A 16 7.85 2.13 -2.00
C ASN A 16 8.81 1.04 -1.50
N SER A 17 9.21 1.08 -0.23
CA SER A 17 10.04 0.03 0.40
C SER A 17 9.35 -1.34 0.39
N ILE A 18 8.04 -1.39 0.67
CA ILE A 18 7.26 -2.63 0.62
C ILE A 18 7.14 -3.16 -0.82
N VAL A 19 6.91 -2.28 -1.80
CA VAL A 19 6.89 -2.68 -3.22
C VAL A 19 8.24 -3.20 -3.68
N GLU A 20 9.33 -2.52 -3.31
CA GLU A 20 10.68 -2.97 -3.62
C GLU A 20 10.97 -4.34 -3.01
N TYR A 21 10.51 -4.58 -1.77
CA TYR A 21 10.61 -5.88 -1.11
C TYR A 21 9.84 -6.98 -1.88
N LEU A 22 8.62 -6.69 -2.35
CA LEU A 22 7.83 -7.62 -3.17
C LEU A 22 8.53 -7.96 -4.48
N VAL A 23 9.07 -6.95 -5.18
CA VAL A 23 9.80 -7.12 -6.44
C VAL A 23 11.07 -7.94 -6.23
N LYS A 24 11.87 -7.64 -5.20
CA LYS A 24 13.10 -8.39 -4.86
C LYS A 24 12.83 -9.83 -4.44
N SER A 25 11.60 -10.15 -4.06
CA SER A 25 11.17 -11.48 -3.65
C SER A 25 10.47 -12.26 -4.78
N ASP A 26 10.75 -11.91 -6.04
CA ASP A 26 10.24 -12.52 -7.28
C ASP A 26 8.71 -12.76 -7.29
N PHE A 27 7.94 -11.83 -6.74
CA PHE A 27 6.49 -11.95 -6.71
C PHE A 27 5.85 -11.56 -8.05
N ASN A 28 5.47 -12.55 -8.86
CA ASN A 28 4.91 -12.32 -10.21
C ASN A 28 3.36 -12.22 -10.26
N GLY A 29 2.71 -11.96 -9.12
CA GLY A 29 1.24 -11.96 -9.02
C GLY A 29 0.54 -10.68 -9.51
N ALA A 30 1.27 -9.58 -9.65
CA ALA A 30 0.74 -8.26 -9.98
C ALA A 30 1.77 -7.41 -10.73
N ASP A 31 1.30 -6.34 -11.37
CA ASP A 31 2.16 -5.25 -11.83
C ASP A 31 2.50 -4.33 -10.65
N PHE A 32 3.73 -3.82 -10.61
CA PHE A 32 4.17 -2.93 -9.53
C PHE A 32 4.41 -1.51 -10.02
N ALA A 33 4.08 -0.54 -9.19
CA ALA A 33 4.47 0.84 -9.38
C ALA A 33 4.83 1.49 -8.05
N SER A 34 5.67 2.52 -8.12
CA SER A 34 6.03 3.37 -6.99
C SER A 34 5.68 4.81 -7.31
N VAL A 35 5.14 5.52 -6.34
CA VAL A 35 4.77 6.93 -6.43
C VAL A 35 5.49 7.65 -5.32
N ASP A 36 6.34 8.59 -5.72
CA ASP A 36 6.91 9.57 -4.82
C ASP A 36 6.54 10.95 -5.34
N ALA A 37 5.93 11.76 -4.48
CA ALA A 37 5.40 13.06 -4.86
C ALA A 37 5.44 13.99 -3.65
N ASP A 38 6.19 15.08 -3.81
CA ASP A 38 6.21 16.18 -2.85
C ASP A 38 4.99 17.11 -3.03
N LYS A 39 4.45 17.17 -4.25
CA LYS A 39 3.31 18.00 -4.65
C LYS A 39 2.51 17.37 -5.80
N GLU A 40 1.20 17.63 -5.84
CA GLU A 40 0.34 17.25 -6.97
C GLU A 40 0.46 18.27 -8.10
N ASP A 41 1.06 17.88 -9.23
CA ASP A 41 1.18 18.70 -10.43
C ASP A 41 0.64 17.99 -11.68
N VAL A 42 0.81 18.62 -12.85
CA VAL A 42 0.35 18.04 -14.14
C VAL A 42 1.09 16.75 -14.48
N LYS A 43 2.37 16.63 -14.14
CA LYS A 43 3.17 15.42 -14.40
C LYS A 43 2.69 14.28 -13.51
N TYR A 44 2.41 14.56 -12.24
CA TYR A 44 1.81 13.65 -11.29
C TYR A 44 0.49 13.09 -11.83
N LYS A 45 -0.45 13.94 -12.25
CA LYS A 45 -1.74 13.49 -12.80
C LYS A 45 -1.55 12.53 -13.97
N LYS A 46 -0.77 12.91 -14.99
CA LYS A 46 -0.48 12.04 -16.15
C LYS A 46 0.13 10.70 -15.74
N ARG A 47 1.04 10.70 -14.76
CA ARG A 47 1.65 9.48 -14.22
C ARG A 47 0.60 8.58 -13.56
N ILE A 48 -0.26 9.13 -12.71
CA ILE A 48 -1.33 8.36 -12.05
C ILE A 48 -2.31 7.81 -13.09
N GLU A 49 -2.72 8.59 -14.09
CA GLU A 49 -3.59 8.10 -15.16
C GLU A 49 -2.99 6.92 -15.92
N SER A 50 -1.68 6.95 -16.17
CA SER A 50 -0.96 5.84 -16.80
C SER A 50 -0.87 4.62 -15.88
N ILE A 51 -0.67 4.82 -14.57
CA ILE A 51 -0.66 3.74 -13.58
C ILE A 51 -2.04 3.06 -13.54
N LEU A 52 -3.13 3.83 -13.57
CA LEU A 52 -4.50 3.32 -13.50
C LEU A 52 -5.03 2.79 -14.85
N LYS A 53 -4.23 2.83 -15.92
CA LYS A 53 -4.65 2.33 -17.22
C LYS A 53 -4.75 0.80 -17.21
N GLU A 54 -5.91 0.29 -17.64
CA GLU A 54 -6.21 -1.14 -17.73
C GLU A 54 -5.98 -1.88 -16.40
N VAL A 55 -6.45 -1.33 -15.29
CA VAL A 55 -6.38 -2.00 -13.97
C VAL A 55 -7.78 -2.39 -13.55
N ASP A 56 -7.96 -3.65 -13.15
CA ASP A 56 -9.22 -4.17 -12.61
C ASP A 56 -9.21 -4.14 -11.08
N VAL A 57 -8.05 -4.49 -10.48
CA VAL A 57 -7.84 -4.53 -9.03
C VAL A 57 -6.60 -3.73 -8.68
N LEU A 58 -6.75 -2.76 -7.79
CA LEU A 58 -5.69 -1.87 -7.32
C LEU A 58 -5.43 -2.08 -5.83
N PHE A 59 -4.18 -2.36 -5.48
CA PHE A 59 -3.70 -2.35 -4.10
C PHE A 59 -2.84 -1.10 -3.89
N LEU A 60 -3.25 -0.23 -2.97
CA LEU A 60 -2.46 0.93 -2.54
C LEU A 60 -1.72 0.58 -1.26
N ILE A 61 -0.43 0.85 -1.18
CA ILE A 61 0.39 0.63 0.01
C ILE A 61 1.02 1.95 0.42
N ALA A 62 0.77 2.41 1.64
CA ALA A 62 1.28 3.69 2.12
C ALA A 62 1.53 3.70 3.62
N GLY A 63 2.54 4.48 4.05
CA GLY A 63 2.68 4.87 5.45
C GLY A 63 1.94 6.16 5.74
N MET A 64 1.03 6.15 6.71
CA MET A 64 0.23 7.31 7.12
C MET A 64 0.98 8.13 8.18
N GLY A 65 0.61 9.41 8.31
CA GLY A 65 1.25 10.35 9.23
C GLY A 65 2.45 11.10 8.64
N GLY A 66 2.92 10.67 7.45
CA GLY A 66 3.91 11.40 6.65
C GLY A 66 3.27 12.38 5.66
N LEU A 67 4.11 12.97 4.79
CA LEU A 67 3.66 13.93 3.77
C LEU A 67 2.98 13.24 2.57
N THR A 68 3.71 12.41 1.84
CA THR A 68 3.24 11.80 0.58
C THR A 68 2.16 10.76 0.85
N GLY A 69 2.41 9.78 1.71
CA GLY A 69 1.45 8.70 1.98
C GLY A 69 0.08 9.23 2.41
N THR A 70 0.04 10.17 3.36
CA THR A 70 -1.23 10.73 3.86
C THR A 70 -1.97 11.55 2.80
N ARG A 71 -1.27 12.36 1.99
CA ARG A 71 -1.90 13.33 1.08
C ARG A 71 -2.22 12.75 -0.29
N VAL A 72 -1.36 11.87 -0.79
CA VAL A 72 -1.39 11.37 -2.17
C VAL A 72 -2.26 10.12 -2.28
N THR A 73 -2.27 9.27 -1.26
CA THR A 73 -3.04 8.00 -1.28
C THR A 73 -4.55 8.22 -1.45
N PRO A 74 -5.22 9.13 -0.71
CA PRO A 74 -6.65 9.40 -0.92
C PRO A 74 -6.96 9.91 -2.34
N SER A 75 -6.09 10.76 -2.89
CA SER A 75 -6.20 11.31 -4.25
C SER A 75 -6.14 10.21 -5.32
N ILE A 76 -5.20 9.27 -5.23
CA ILE A 76 -5.11 8.11 -6.14
C ILE A 76 -6.35 7.21 -5.97
N ALA A 77 -6.76 6.93 -4.73
CA ALA A 77 -7.93 6.10 -4.46
C ALA A 77 -9.20 6.69 -5.07
N LYS A 78 -9.38 8.02 -4.96
CA LYS A 78 -10.50 8.74 -5.56
C LYS A 78 -10.54 8.56 -7.08
N LEU A 79 -9.41 8.77 -7.76
CA LEU A 79 -9.32 8.58 -9.21
C LEU A 79 -9.57 7.13 -9.63
N ALA A 80 -9.11 6.15 -8.83
CA ALA A 80 -9.36 4.74 -9.09
C ALA A 80 -10.85 4.39 -8.95
N LYS A 81 -11.52 4.93 -7.92
CA LYS A 81 -12.96 4.78 -7.70
C LYS A 81 -13.79 5.39 -8.82
N GLU A 82 -13.44 6.59 -9.29
CA GLU A 82 -14.09 7.24 -10.45
C GLU A 82 -13.99 6.41 -11.73
N ARG A 83 -12.97 5.55 -11.83
CA ARG A 83 -12.76 4.63 -12.96
C ARG A 83 -13.40 3.25 -12.76
N GLY A 84 -14.09 3.02 -11.64
CA GLY A 84 -14.71 1.73 -11.32
C GLY A 84 -13.71 0.62 -10.96
N ILE A 85 -12.48 0.97 -10.57
CA ILE A 85 -11.43 0.02 -10.21
C ILE A 85 -11.66 -0.46 -8.77
N TYR A 86 -11.66 -1.78 -8.54
CA TYR A 86 -11.73 -2.30 -7.18
C TYR A 86 -10.44 -1.95 -6.44
N THR A 87 -10.53 -1.09 -5.44
CA THR A 87 -9.37 -0.51 -4.76
C THR A 87 -9.32 -0.95 -3.30
N SER A 88 -8.24 -1.63 -2.92
CA SER A 88 -7.93 -1.96 -1.53
C SER A 88 -6.69 -1.18 -1.10
N ALA A 89 -6.75 -0.53 0.06
CA ALA A 89 -5.61 0.17 0.64
C ALA A 89 -5.07 -0.59 1.86
N ILE A 90 -3.76 -0.79 1.90
CA ILE A 90 -3.00 -1.35 3.01
C ILE A 90 -2.14 -0.23 3.56
N VAL A 91 -2.43 0.23 4.77
CA VAL A 91 -1.79 1.40 5.35
C VAL A 91 -1.10 1.07 6.65
N THR A 92 0.06 1.65 6.92
CA THR A 92 0.71 1.55 8.23
C THR A 92 0.46 2.80 9.06
N MET A 93 0.10 2.61 10.33
CA MET A 93 -0.10 3.71 11.29
C MET A 93 1.22 4.14 11.96
N PRO A 94 1.46 5.43 12.22
CA PRO A 94 2.67 5.87 12.93
C PRO A 94 2.68 5.35 14.37
N MET A 95 3.88 5.18 14.96
CA MET A 95 4.03 4.82 16.37
C MET A 95 3.75 6.01 17.29
N GLU A 96 3.34 5.75 18.53
CA GLU A 96 3.22 6.81 19.56
C GLU A 96 4.52 7.60 19.74
N MET A 97 5.67 6.94 19.61
CA MET A 97 7.00 7.56 19.70
C MET A 97 7.32 8.53 18.55
N GLU A 98 6.64 8.39 17.40
CA GLU A 98 6.80 9.31 16.27
C GLU A 98 6.08 10.65 16.50
N GLY A 99 5.26 10.74 17.56
CA GLY A 99 4.62 11.97 18.01
C GLY A 99 3.13 12.04 17.67
N LYS A 100 2.38 12.72 18.56
CA LYS A 100 0.92 12.87 18.45
C LYS A 100 0.48 13.56 17.16
N GLU A 101 1.25 14.52 16.68
CA GLU A 101 0.95 15.23 15.43
C GLU A 101 0.89 14.28 14.23
N ARG A 102 1.82 13.32 14.12
CA ARG A 102 1.80 12.31 13.05
C ARG A 102 0.60 11.40 13.14
N ILE A 103 0.19 11.02 14.36
CA ILE A 103 -1.03 10.21 14.58
C ILE A 103 -2.26 10.98 14.10
N GLU A 104 -2.42 12.24 14.50
CA GLU A 104 -3.57 13.06 14.08
C GLU A 104 -3.61 13.26 12.55
N ILE A 105 -2.45 13.45 11.92
CA ILE A 105 -2.33 13.52 10.46
C ILE A 105 -2.75 12.19 9.82
N ALA A 106 -2.27 11.07 10.35
CA ALA A 106 -2.61 9.73 9.86
C ALA A 106 -4.11 9.45 9.94
N GLU A 107 -4.73 9.73 11.08
CA GLU A 107 -6.17 9.54 11.30
C GLU A 107 -7.00 10.35 10.32
N LYS A 108 -6.66 11.62 10.10
CA LYS A 108 -7.33 12.48 9.12
C LYS A 108 -7.20 11.92 7.69
N GLY A 109 -6.00 11.50 7.31
CA GLY A 109 -5.77 10.91 5.98
C GLY A 109 -6.50 9.58 5.78
N ILE A 110 -6.57 8.74 6.82
CA ILE A 110 -7.31 7.47 6.79
C ILE A 110 -8.80 7.71 6.67
N LEU A 111 -9.33 8.69 7.40
CA LEU A 111 -10.75 9.05 7.35
C LEU A 111 -11.13 9.47 5.92
N GLU A 112 -10.32 10.29 5.28
CA GLU A 112 -10.50 10.68 3.87
C GLU A 112 -10.41 9.45 2.94
N LEU A 113 -9.35 8.66 3.07
CA LEU A 113 -9.09 7.47 2.26
C LEU A 113 -10.24 6.45 2.30
N ARG A 114 -10.82 6.24 3.48
CA ARG A 114 -11.91 5.28 3.72
C ARG A 114 -13.13 5.55 2.83
N SER A 115 -13.37 6.81 2.47
CA SER A 115 -14.47 7.18 1.56
C SER A 115 -14.20 6.85 0.08
N HIS A 116 -12.94 6.54 -0.26
CA HIS A 116 -12.46 6.37 -1.63
C HIS A 116 -12.02 4.94 -1.97
N VAL A 117 -11.95 4.03 -1.00
CA VAL A 117 -11.56 2.63 -1.21
C VAL A 117 -12.71 1.65 -1.00
N ASN A 118 -12.63 0.48 -1.61
CA ASN A 118 -13.56 -0.63 -1.35
C ASN A 118 -13.19 -1.40 -0.08
N SER A 119 -11.91 -1.46 0.24
CA SER A 119 -11.36 -2.14 1.41
C SER A 119 -10.18 -1.35 1.97
N LEU A 120 -10.10 -1.24 3.29
CA LEU A 120 -8.99 -0.60 4.00
C LEU A 120 -8.46 -1.57 5.06
N ILE A 121 -7.17 -1.83 5.02
CA ILE A 121 -6.43 -2.68 5.97
C ILE A 121 -5.42 -1.79 6.68
N GLU A 122 -5.66 -1.56 7.96
CA GLU A 122 -4.76 -0.79 8.83
C GLU A 122 -3.80 -1.76 9.50
N LEU A 123 -2.51 -1.61 9.21
CA LEU A 123 -1.43 -2.38 9.81
C LEU A 123 -0.82 -1.57 10.95
N PRO A 124 -0.76 -2.14 12.17
CA PRO A 124 -0.03 -1.51 13.26
C PRO A 124 1.45 -1.49 12.90
N ASN A 125 2.09 -0.32 12.86
CA ASN A 125 3.55 -0.19 12.84
C ASN A 125 4.14 -0.36 14.24
N THR A 126 3.46 -1.09 15.12
CA THR A 126 3.87 -1.30 16.51
C THR A 126 4.38 -2.71 16.67
N PHE A 127 5.71 -2.83 16.71
CA PHE A 127 6.32 -3.95 17.41
C PHE A 127 6.20 -3.69 18.90
N ASN A 128 5.64 -4.64 19.63
CA ASN A 128 5.62 -4.56 21.07
C ASN A 128 7.06 -4.76 21.57
N PHE A 129 7.80 -3.66 21.77
CA PHE A 129 9.17 -3.65 22.30
C PHE A 129 9.29 -4.28 23.71
N SER A 130 8.16 -4.62 24.34
CA SER A 130 8.09 -5.44 25.55
C SER A 130 8.51 -6.89 25.31
N CYS A 131 8.56 -7.35 24.06
CA CYS A 131 9.05 -8.67 23.71
C CYS A 131 10.58 -8.68 23.81
N LYS A 132 11.15 -9.54 24.68
CA LYS A 132 12.61 -9.71 24.86
C LYS A 132 13.38 -9.92 23.54
N LEU A 133 12.70 -10.43 22.51
CA LEU A 133 13.26 -10.67 21.18
C LEU A 133 13.60 -9.40 20.37
N ILE A 134 13.01 -8.24 20.71
CA ILE A 134 13.01 -7.03 19.85
C ILE A 134 13.95 -5.93 20.38
N LYS A 135 14.43 -6.05 21.63
CA LYS A 135 15.29 -5.02 22.25
C LYS A 135 16.66 -4.86 21.57
N ASP A 136 17.13 -5.91 20.90
CA ASP A 136 18.47 -5.95 20.28
C ASP A 136 18.43 -5.89 18.74
N ILE A 137 17.24 -5.69 18.15
CA ILE A 137 17.07 -5.64 16.69
C ILE A 137 17.42 -4.23 16.18
N PRO A 138 18.40 -4.08 15.28
CA PRO A 138 18.67 -2.81 14.60
C PRO A 138 17.42 -2.25 13.92
N LEU A 139 17.27 -0.93 13.90
CA LEU A 139 16.09 -0.27 13.32
C LEU A 139 15.82 -0.69 11.86
N ASN A 140 16.88 -0.95 11.08
CA ASN A 140 16.76 -1.44 9.71
C ASN A 140 16.08 -2.82 9.62
N ASP A 141 16.39 -3.72 10.55
CA ASP A 141 15.80 -5.06 10.59
C ASP A 141 14.33 -4.98 11.01
N LEU A 142 13.95 -3.99 11.84
CA LEU A 142 12.57 -3.73 12.20
C LEU A 142 11.73 -3.36 10.97
N PHE A 143 12.24 -2.49 10.11
CA PHE A 143 11.58 -2.15 8.84
C PHE A 143 11.46 -3.36 7.91
N CYS A 144 12.47 -4.25 7.89
CA CYS A 144 12.37 -5.50 7.15
C CYS A 144 11.21 -6.38 7.63
N VAL A 145 10.95 -6.43 8.95
CA VAL A 145 9.80 -7.19 9.48
C VAL A 145 8.46 -6.56 9.06
N VAL A 146 8.34 -5.22 9.08
CA VAL A 146 7.13 -4.54 8.55
C VAL A 146 6.91 -4.87 7.09
N ASN A 147 7.97 -4.79 6.29
CA ASN A 147 7.91 -5.12 4.87
C ASN A 147 7.47 -6.57 4.65
N HIS A 148 8.01 -7.50 5.44
CA HIS A 148 7.62 -8.90 5.39
C HIS A 148 6.13 -9.07 5.72
N MET A 149 5.63 -8.47 6.79
CA MET A 149 4.21 -8.52 7.18
C MET A 149 3.30 -7.95 6.09
N ALA A 150 3.58 -6.73 5.62
CA ALA A 150 2.78 -6.08 4.58
C ALA A 150 2.81 -6.87 3.25
N SER A 151 3.98 -7.43 2.89
CA SER A 151 4.10 -8.29 1.72
C SER A 151 3.28 -9.58 1.84
N GLY A 152 3.22 -10.16 3.04
CA GLY A 152 2.41 -11.34 3.34
C GLY A 152 0.93 -11.09 3.14
N VAL A 153 0.43 -9.92 3.57
CA VAL A 153 -0.95 -9.48 3.32
C VAL A 153 -1.23 -9.37 1.82
N ILE A 154 -0.37 -8.67 1.07
CA ILE A 154 -0.53 -8.51 -0.38
C ILE A 154 -0.54 -9.87 -1.09
N ARG A 155 0.41 -10.75 -0.78
CA ARG A 155 0.46 -12.10 -1.35
C ARG A 155 -0.81 -12.89 -1.05
N SER A 156 -1.30 -12.81 0.19
CA SER A 156 -2.52 -13.50 0.63
C SER A 156 -3.79 -13.01 -0.06
N LEU A 157 -3.80 -11.76 -0.52
CA LEU A 157 -4.93 -11.20 -1.29
C LEU A 157 -4.79 -11.49 -2.78
N VAL A 158 -3.60 -11.34 -3.35
CA VAL A 158 -3.36 -11.44 -4.79
C VAL A 158 -3.34 -12.88 -5.28
N VAL A 159 -2.72 -13.81 -4.53
CA VAL A 159 -2.55 -15.21 -4.96
C VAL A 159 -3.90 -15.91 -5.16
N PRO A 160 -4.87 -15.85 -4.23
CA PRO A 160 -6.18 -16.46 -4.46
C PRO A 160 -6.91 -15.88 -5.66
N ILE A 161 -6.85 -14.56 -5.87
CA ILE A 161 -7.43 -13.92 -7.05
C ILE A 161 -6.81 -14.51 -8.32
N LYS A 162 -5.48 -14.64 -8.41
CA LYS A 162 -4.85 -15.26 -9.58
C LYS A 162 -5.25 -16.73 -9.75
N THR A 163 -5.26 -17.51 -8.66
CA THR A 163 -5.60 -18.94 -8.69
C THR A 163 -7.03 -19.16 -9.17
N LEU A 164 -8.02 -18.40 -8.69
CA LEU A 164 -9.42 -18.53 -9.12
C LEU A 164 -9.58 -18.39 -10.65
N TYR A 165 -8.79 -17.51 -11.27
CA TYR A 165 -8.82 -17.29 -12.72
C TYR A 165 -7.88 -18.21 -13.52
N CYS A 166 -6.93 -18.88 -12.88
CA CYS A 166 -6.11 -19.93 -13.50
C CYS A 166 -6.78 -21.31 -13.47
N THR A 167 -7.57 -21.61 -12.44
CA THR A 167 -8.24 -22.93 -12.29
C THR A 167 -9.59 -23.01 -13.03
N SER A 168 -10.06 -21.90 -13.59
CA SER A 168 -11.23 -21.89 -14.49
C SER A 168 -10.84 -22.52 -15.84
N PHE A 169 -11.05 -23.83 -15.94
CA PHE A 169 -10.87 -24.75 -17.09
C PHE A 169 -9.43 -25.14 -17.44
N LYS A 170 -8.94 -26.19 -16.77
CA LYS A 170 -8.48 -27.40 -17.48
C LYS A 170 -9.48 -28.52 -17.23
#